data_AF-A0A1Y4CI09-F1
#
_entry.id   AF-A0A1Y4CI09-F1
#
_cell.length_a   1.000
_cell.length_b   1.000
_cell.length_c   1.000
_cell.angle_alpha   90.00
_cell.angle_beta   90.00
_cell.angle_gamma   90.00
#
_symmetry.space_group_name_H-M   'P 1'
#
loop_
_entity.id
_entity.type
_entity.pdbx_description
1 polymer ?
#
loop_
_entity_poly.entity_id
_entity_poly.type
_entity_poly.pdbx_seq_one_letter_code
_entity_poly.pdbx_strand_id
1 'polypeptide(L)'
;MLKNRWVARTTIGGLMVKTLVLVRHGAPEATSASGSDMDRRLTTAGARALRVSYPRTFALLGDDARLAIWSSPAVRALETADVVAAATGVEDIEVHQSLYTQDISAFMTELDACELPCVVAVGHAPFVDHLATRLLGTCPPFGKGTAVAIDLPSGFSGRGVLRWYVTGPEITSWEELAVVEHAVAGATSVLAEKSDAFLASPESAEALRQFRISLRRVRSLLQFLAPWQTKKQNRRCEHVIKELQVASGRLRALDILSDTVAGLVESGELGENSLLPMSCAKERSLECASLITLMRKRHSAKELKRVSKELAHHFSWKSKVTERGLTADDFRSHFDDEFNAVDEDLFGLDLRDGDAVYVARRDTKEMHYVAERLGEVLGPERAQMSEYLDEIQRELGALSDARSNKQLADECAKSPRFRGVRADLGVVARDQAEVVSAITSGLRRREVEDRETGDREAEDREAADPKEE
;
A
#
# COMPACT_ATOMS: atom_id res chain seq x y z
N MET A 1 -60.65 -54.45 -26.95
CA MET A 1 -60.86 -53.16 -27.62
C MET A 1 -60.20 -52.08 -26.78
N LEU A 2 -58.89 -51.80 -26.95
CA LEU A 2 -58.34 -50.77 -27.85
C LEU A 2 -59.11 -49.43 -27.76
N LYS A 3 -58.50 -48.44 -27.10
CA LYS A 3 -57.87 -47.30 -27.80
C LYS A 3 -57.06 -46.42 -26.84
N ASN A 4 -55.76 -46.67 -26.87
CA ASN A 4 -54.72 -45.71 -26.59
C ASN A 4 -54.98 -44.40 -27.35
N ARG A 5 -54.84 -43.25 -26.68
CA ARG A 5 -54.71 -41.95 -27.33
C ARG A 5 -53.39 -41.34 -26.89
N TRP A 6 -52.32 -41.85 -27.48
CA TRP A 6 -51.04 -41.16 -27.54
C TRP A 6 -51.27 -39.88 -28.35
N VAL A 7 -51.28 -38.73 -27.68
CA VAL A 7 -51.05 -37.46 -28.36
C VAL A 7 -49.55 -37.44 -28.64
N ALA A 8 -49.22 -37.61 -29.92
CA ALA A 8 -47.88 -37.39 -30.43
C ALA A 8 -47.48 -35.94 -30.08
N ARG A 9 -46.64 -35.79 -29.06
CA ARG A 9 -45.75 -34.64 -28.98
C ARG A 9 -44.70 -34.86 -30.06
N THR A 10 -44.92 -34.23 -31.20
CA THR A 10 -43.90 -34.06 -32.23
C THR A 10 -42.71 -33.36 -31.56
N THR A 11 -41.64 -34.11 -31.32
CA THR A 11 -40.32 -33.57 -31.00
C THR A 11 -39.83 -32.84 -32.24
N ILE A 12 -40.06 -31.53 -32.30
CA ILE A 12 -39.47 -30.64 -33.30
C ILE A 12 -38.26 -29.99 -32.64
N GLY A 13 -37.06 -30.35 -33.12
CA GLY A 13 -35.80 -29.64 -32.90
C GLY A 13 -35.17 -29.85 -31.52
N GLY A 14 -34.03 -30.52 -31.48
CA GLY A 14 -33.12 -30.45 -30.33
C GLY A 14 -32.85 -28.99 -29.98
N LEU A 15 -32.75 -28.69 -28.69
CA LEU A 15 -32.38 -27.36 -28.20
C LEU A 15 -30.94 -27.04 -28.66
N MET A 16 -30.78 -26.46 -29.85
CA MET A 16 -29.51 -25.89 -30.28
C MET A 16 -29.19 -24.67 -29.41
N VAL A 17 -27.90 -24.43 -29.13
CA VAL A 17 -27.44 -23.20 -28.48
C VAL A 17 -27.95 -22.00 -29.27
N LYS A 18 -28.69 -21.12 -28.59
CA LYS A 18 -29.29 -19.91 -29.17
C LYS A 18 -28.47 -18.66 -28.90
N THR A 19 -27.67 -18.67 -27.84
CA THR A 19 -26.80 -17.57 -27.46
C THR A 19 -25.40 -18.09 -27.13
N LEU A 20 -24.39 -17.54 -27.78
CA LEU A 20 -22.99 -17.80 -27.48
C LEU A 20 -22.37 -16.53 -26.88
N VAL A 21 -21.84 -16.64 -25.67
CA VAL A 21 -21.08 -15.57 -25.02
C VAL A 21 -19.59 -15.90 -25.11
N LEU A 22 -18.84 -15.13 -25.88
CA LEU A 22 -17.39 -15.26 -25.97
C LEU A 22 -16.75 -14.35 -24.93
N VAL A 23 -15.82 -14.89 -24.15
CA VAL A 23 -15.11 -14.15 -23.11
C VAL A 23 -13.61 -14.33 -23.33
N ARG A 24 -12.88 -13.21 -23.45
CA ARG A 24 -11.41 -13.26 -23.35
C ARG A 24 -11.03 -13.31 -21.88
N HIS A 25 -10.07 -14.18 -21.52
CA HIS A 25 -9.54 -14.23 -20.15
C HIS A 25 -9.13 -12.85 -19.60
N GLY A 26 -9.20 -12.68 -18.28
CA GLY A 26 -8.77 -11.48 -17.57
C GLY A 26 -7.25 -11.24 -17.64
N ALA A 27 -6.77 -10.18 -17.01
CA ALA A 27 -5.34 -9.82 -17.04
C ALA A 27 -4.47 -10.87 -16.35
N PRO A 28 -3.56 -11.56 -17.08
CA PRO A 28 -2.68 -12.55 -16.49
C PRO A 28 -1.41 -11.94 -15.91
N GLU A 29 -0.79 -12.63 -14.97
CA GLU A 29 0.57 -12.37 -14.50
C GLU A 29 1.56 -12.36 -15.67
N ALA A 30 2.64 -11.59 -15.56
CA ALA A 30 3.68 -11.53 -16.59
C ALA A 30 4.38 -12.89 -16.76
N THR A 31 4.69 -13.54 -15.64
CA THR A 31 5.33 -14.85 -15.56
C THR A 31 4.67 -15.68 -14.45
N SER A 32 4.62 -16.99 -14.64
CA SER A 32 4.14 -17.93 -13.61
C SER A 32 5.30 -18.42 -12.73
N ALA A 33 4.99 -18.95 -11.55
CA ALA A 33 5.99 -19.56 -10.67
C ALA A 33 6.69 -20.78 -11.29
N SER A 34 6.02 -21.51 -12.20
CA SER A 34 6.59 -22.64 -12.93
C SER A 34 7.34 -22.24 -14.21
N GLY A 35 7.17 -21.00 -14.67
CA GLY A 35 7.66 -20.53 -15.97
C GLY A 35 6.80 -20.96 -17.18
N SER A 36 5.77 -21.80 -16.97
CA SER A 36 4.84 -22.23 -18.03
C SER A 36 3.79 -21.16 -18.33
N ASP A 37 3.47 -20.90 -19.61
CA ASP A 37 2.40 -19.97 -19.98
C ASP A 37 1.02 -20.45 -19.50
N MET A 38 0.77 -21.76 -19.53
CA MET A 38 -0.51 -22.33 -19.09
C MET A 38 -0.80 -22.06 -17.61
N ASP A 39 0.25 -21.95 -16.80
CA ASP A 39 0.15 -21.81 -15.34
C ASP A 39 0.06 -20.34 -14.90
N ARG A 40 0.11 -19.39 -15.84
CA ARG A 40 -0.06 -17.96 -15.53
C ARG A 40 -1.45 -17.74 -14.97
N ARG A 41 -1.51 -17.25 -13.73
CA ARG A 41 -2.75 -16.87 -13.05
C ARG A 41 -3.20 -15.48 -13.51
N LEU A 42 -4.41 -15.10 -13.14
CA LEU A 42 -4.84 -13.71 -13.16
C LEU A 42 -4.01 -12.90 -12.15
N THR A 43 -3.71 -11.65 -12.49
CA THR A 43 -3.19 -10.73 -11.47
C THR A 43 -4.25 -10.50 -10.41
N THR A 44 -3.82 -10.19 -9.18
CA THR A 44 -4.75 -9.83 -8.09
C THR A 44 -5.70 -8.70 -8.50
N ALA A 45 -5.17 -7.69 -9.20
CA ALA A 45 -5.96 -6.57 -9.73
C ALA A 45 -6.97 -7.02 -10.80
N GLY A 46 -6.53 -7.84 -11.77
CA GLY A 46 -7.39 -8.39 -12.82
C GLY A 46 -8.54 -9.21 -12.24
N ALA A 47 -8.25 -10.12 -11.31
CA ALA A 47 -9.29 -10.93 -10.67
C ALA A 47 -10.29 -10.07 -9.87
N ARG A 48 -9.84 -9.02 -9.17
CA ARG A 48 -10.73 -8.08 -8.45
C ARG A 48 -11.63 -7.32 -9.43
N ALA A 49 -11.07 -6.77 -10.50
CA ALA A 49 -11.81 -6.03 -11.52
C ALA A 49 -12.90 -6.90 -12.18
N LEU A 50 -12.60 -8.16 -12.48
CA LEU A 50 -13.59 -9.11 -13.01
C LEU A 50 -14.73 -9.35 -11.99
N ARG A 51 -14.42 -9.65 -10.73
CA ARG A 51 -15.43 -9.93 -9.69
C ARG A 51 -16.40 -8.78 -9.46
N VAL A 52 -15.94 -7.54 -9.64
CA VAL A 52 -16.77 -6.34 -9.51
C VAL A 52 -17.66 -6.12 -10.73
N SER A 53 -17.13 -6.36 -11.94
CA SER A 53 -17.80 -6.03 -13.20
C SER A 53 -18.74 -7.12 -13.71
N TYR A 54 -18.34 -8.39 -13.62
CA TYR A 54 -19.05 -9.52 -14.21
C TYR A 54 -20.48 -9.70 -13.71
N PRO A 55 -20.84 -9.47 -12.43
CA PRO A 55 -22.24 -9.54 -12.00
C PRO A 55 -23.17 -8.64 -12.85
N ARG A 56 -22.73 -7.42 -13.19
CA ARG A 56 -23.51 -6.51 -14.04
C ARG A 56 -23.51 -6.93 -15.50
N THR A 57 -22.36 -7.41 -16.01
CA THR A 57 -22.22 -7.89 -17.37
C THR A 57 -23.14 -9.09 -17.64
N PHE A 58 -23.10 -10.10 -16.78
CA PHE A 58 -23.87 -11.33 -16.98
C PHE A 58 -25.35 -11.21 -16.60
N ALA A 59 -25.74 -10.22 -15.79
CA ALA A 59 -27.14 -9.85 -15.61
C ALA A 59 -27.86 -9.47 -16.93
N LEU A 60 -27.12 -9.06 -17.97
CA LEU A 60 -27.66 -8.77 -19.30
C LEU A 60 -28.21 -10.02 -20.03
N LEU A 61 -27.92 -11.23 -19.53
CA LEU A 61 -28.51 -12.48 -20.04
C LEU A 61 -29.95 -12.70 -19.53
N GLY A 62 -30.33 -12.03 -18.45
CA GLY A 62 -31.59 -12.23 -17.74
C GLY A 62 -31.53 -13.35 -16.70
N ASP A 63 -32.46 -13.32 -15.74
CA ASP A 63 -32.43 -14.15 -14.53
C ASP A 63 -32.69 -15.65 -14.77
N ASP A 64 -33.30 -16.03 -15.89
CA ASP A 64 -33.69 -17.42 -16.21
C ASP A 64 -32.76 -18.10 -17.25
N ALA A 65 -31.58 -17.55 -17.49
CA ALA A 65 -30.67 -18.06 -18.50
C ALA A 65 -30.07 -19.42 -18.09
N ARG A 66 -30.58 -20.51 -18.67
CA ARG A 66 -29.94 -21.83 -18.59
C ARG A 66 -28.69 -21.85 -19.45
N LEU A 67 -27.51 -21.85 -18.83
CA LEU A 67 -26.24 -21.73 -19.53
C LEU A 67 -25.22 -22.80 -19.11
N ALA A 68 -24.33 -23.15 -20.03
CA ALA A 68 -23.10 -23.88 -19.76
C ALA A 68 -21.92 -22.90 -19.65
N ILE A 69 -20.97 -23.16 -18.76
CA ILE A 69 -19.71 -22.40 -18.70
C ILE A 69 -18.59 -23.29 -19.22
N TRP A 70 -17.94 -22.83 -20.28
CA TRP A 70 -16.83 -23.51 -20.92
C TRP A 70 -15.55 -22.71 -20.72
N SER A 71 -14.44 -23.39 -20.46
CA SER A 71 -13.14 -22.76 -20.29
C SER A 71 -12.05 -23.49 -21.06
N SER A 72 -11.10 -22.72 -21.58
CA SER A 72 -9.78 -23.23 -21.90
C SER A 72 -9.10 -23.79 -20.63
N PRO A 73 -8.27 -24.85 -20.73
CA PRO A 73 -7.48 -25.41 -19.62
C PRO A 73 -6.42 -24.48 -19.02
N ALA A 74 -6.10 -23.34 -19.63
CA ALA A 74 -5.11 -22.41 -19.06
C ALA A 74 -5.64 -21.79 -17.75
N VAL A 75 -4.77 -21.66 -16.73
CA VAL A 75 -5.17 -21.26 -15.37
C VAL A 75 -5.89 -19.90 -15.35
N ARG A 76 -5.36 -18.87 -16.02
CA ARG A 76 -6.04 -17.57 -16.18
C ARG A 76 -7.45 -17.65 -16.78
N ALA A 77 -7.72 -18.61 -17.66
CA ALA A 77 -9.03 -18.80 -18.28
C ALA A 77 -9.98 -19.50 -17.29
N LEU A 78 -9.49 -20.54 -16.60
CA LEU A 78 -10.23 -21.21 -15.53
C LEU A 78 -10.61 -20.23 -14.41
N GLU A 79 -9.65 -19.43 -13.93
CA GLU A 79 -9.91 -18.40 -12.90
C GLU A 79 -10.88 -17.31 -13.40
N THR A 80 -10.89 -17.02 -14.70
CA THR A 80 -11.89 -16.11 -15.29
C THR A 80 -13.27 -16.78 -15.31
N ALA A 81 -13.34 -18.06 -15.69
CA ALA A 81 -14.56 -18.85 -15.70
C ALA A 81 -15.14 -19.04 -14.29
N ASP A 82 -14.30 -19.20 -13.26
CA ASP A 82 -14.73 -19.22 -11.86
C ASP A 82 -15.45 -17.91 -11.46
N VAL A 83 -14.98 -16.77 -11.98
CA VAL A 83 -15.65 -15.48 -11.73
C VAL A 83 -16.96 -15.38 -12.50
N VAL A 84 -17.05 -15.94 -13.71
CA VAL A 84 -18.31 -16.07 -14.45
C VAL A 84 -19.30 -16.93 -13.66
N ALA A 85 -18.87 -18.12 -13.22
CA ALA A 85 -19.64 -19.06 -12.41
C ALA A 85 -20.24 -18.41 -11.17
N ALA A 86 -19.41 -17.66 -10.41
CA ALA A 86 -19.86 -16.89 -9.27
C ALA A 86 -20.88 -15.79 -9.63
N ALA A 87 -20.73 -15.15 -10.80
CA ALA A 87 -21.63 -14.09 -11.26
C ALA A 87 -22.98 -14.61 -11.78
N THR A 88 -23.01 -15.82 -12.36
CA THR A 88 -24.22 -16.44 -12.91
C THR A 88 -24.88 -17.45 -11.98
N GLY A 89 -24.22 -17.83 -10.88
CA GLY A 89 -24.70 -18.87 -9.96
C GLY A 89 -24.63 -20.29 -10.52
N VAL A 90 -23.81 -20.52 -11.56
CA VAL A 90 -23.60 -21.86 -12.15
C VAL A 90 -22.35 -22.47 -11.53
N GLU A 91 -22.44 -23.72 -11.05
CA GLU A 91 -21.35 -24.35 -10.31
C GLU A 91 -20.36 -25.12 -11.22
N ASP A 92 -20.83 -25.63 -12.36
CA ASP A 92 -20.03 -26.48 -13.24
C ASP A 92 -19.32 -25.69 -14.33
N ILE A 93 -18.01 -25.93 -14.46
CA ILE A 93 -17.15 -25.42 -15.53
C ILE A 93 -16.65 -26.60 -16.34
N GLU A 94 -17.00 -26.64 -17.62
CA GLU A 94 -16.52 -27.64 -18.56
C GLU A 94 -15.22 -27.17 -19.22
N VAL A 95 -14.21 -28.03 -19.20
CA VAL A 95 -12.91 -27.73 -19.83
C VAL A 95 -12.89 -28.27 -21.26
N HIS A 96 -12.74 -27.36 -22.23
CA HIS A 96 -12.71 -27.69 -23.66
C HIS A 96 -11.35 -27.37 -24.26
N GLN A 97 -10.68 -28.38 -24.83
CA GLN A 97 -9.32 -28.23 -25.39
C GLN A 97 -9.29 -27.37 -26.64
N SER A 98 -10.38 -27.36 -27.42
CA SER A 98 -10.56 -26.52 -28.61
C SER A 98 -10.31 -25.03 -28.33
N LEU A 99 -10.67 -24.55 -27.13
CA LEU A 99 -10.45 -23.18 -26.69
C LEU A 99 -8.98 -22.85 -26.43
N TYR A 100 -8.16 -23.84 -26.10
CA TYR A 100 -6.70 -23.67 -25.94
C TYR A 100 -5.93 -23.85 -27.24
N THR A 101 -6.27 -24.91 -27.99
CA THR A 101 -5.66 -25.18 -29.31
C THR A 101 -6.13 -24.20 -30.38
N GLN A 102 -7.16 -23.41 -30.07
CA GLN A 102 -7.77 -22.41 -30.95
C GLN A 102 -8.39 -23.03 -32.20
N ASP A 103 -8.93 -24.25 -32.07
CA ASP A 103 -9.56 -24.99 -33.16
C ASP A 103 -11.05 -24.61 -33.27
N ILE A 104 -11.34 -23.71 -34.20
CA ILE A 104 -12.72 -23.28 -34.47
C ILE A 104 -13.59 -24.46 -34.92
N SER A 105 -13.08 -25.38 -35.73
CA SER A 105 -13.90 -26.48 -36.26
C SER A 105 -14.30 -27.46 -35.15
N ALA A 106 -13.34 -27.82 -34.29
CA ALA A 106 -13.61 -28.63 -33.11
C ALA A 106 -14.59 -27.94 -32.16
N PHE A 107 -14.37 -26.65 -31.87
CA PHE A 107 -15.25 -25.86 -31.02
C PHE A 107 -16.69 -25.80 -31.55
N MET A 108 -16.90 -25.58 -32.87
CA MET A 108 -18.25 -25.58 -33.43
C MET A 108 -18.92 -26.96 -33.29
N THR A 109 -18.16 -28.04 -33.42
CA THR A 109 -18.69 -29.41 -33.26
C THR A 109 -19.09 -29.69 -31.81
N GLU A 110 -18.28 -29.25 -30.85
CA GLU A 110 -18.62 -29.31 -29.42
C GLU A 110 -19.88 -28.49 -29.14
N LEU A 111 -19.98 -27.29 -29.71
CA LEU A 111 -21.11 -26.36 -29.54
C LEU A 111 -22.41 -26.91 -30.13
N ASP A 112 -22.34 -27.60 -31.28
CA ASP A 112 -23.45 -28.33 -31.89
C ASP A 112 -23.97 -29.48 -31.01
N ALA A 113 -23.08 -30.09 -30.21
CA ALA A 113 -23.44 -31.17 -29.30
C ALA A 113 -24.02 -30.69 -27.96
N CYS A 114 -23.94 -29.38 -27.66
CA CYS A 114 -24.45 -28.82 -26.41
C CYS A 114 -25.98 -28.68 -26.42
N GLU A 115 -26.64 -29.23 -25.40
CA GLU A 115 -28.11 -29.16 -25.27
C GLU A 115 -28.61 -27.91 -24.52
N LEU A 116 -27.69 -27.09 -23.98
CA LEU A 116 -28.04 -25.88 -23.25
C LEU A 116 -28.22 -24.70 -24.22
N PRO A 117 -29.25 -23.85 -24.00
CA PRO A 117 -29.57 -22.77 -24.94
C PRO A 117 -28.57 -21.61 -24.93
N CYS A 118 -27.70 -21.55 -23.92
CA CYS A 118 -26.65 -20.54 -23.81
C CYS A 118 -25.32 -21.19 -23.44
N VAL A 119 -24.23 -20.77 -24.07
CA VAL A 119 -22.88 -21.19 -23.71
C VAL A 119 -22.02 -19.96 -23.48
N VAL A 120 -21.35 -19.90 -22.34
CA VAL A 120 -20.33 -18.89 -22.04
C VAL A 120 -18.96 -19.55 -22.20
N ALA A 121 -18.22 -19.18 -23.25
CA ALA A 121 -16.92 -19.76 -23.58
C ALA A 121 -15.78 -18.79 -23.27
N VAL A 122 -14.93 -19.16 -22.30
CA VAL A 122 -13.77 -18.40 -21.86
C VAL A 122 -12.51 -18.91 -22.57
N GLY A 123 -11.93 -18.04 -23.41
CA GLY A 123 -10.80 -18.37 -24.27
C GLY A 123 -9.76 -17.26 -24.39
N HIS A 124 -8.97 -17.35 -25.46
CA HIS A 124 -7.81 -16.48 -25.71
C HIS A 124 -7.99 -15.68 -27.00
N ALA A 125 -7.28 -14.57 -27.11
CA ALA A 125 -7.01 -13.97 -28.41
C ALA A 125 -5.86 -14.73 -29.10
N PRO A 126 -5.86 -14.91 -30.43
CA PRO A 126 -6.84 -14.36 -31.40
C PRO A 126 -8.10 -15.21 -31.62
N PHE A 127 -8.26 -16.39 -31.01
CA PHE A 127 -9.41 -17.27 -31.22
C PHE A 127 -10.77 -16.57 -31.08
N VAL A 128 -10.99 -15.88 -29.96
CA VAL A 128 -12.28 -15.19 -29.70
C VAL A 128 -12.57 -14.09 -30.73
N ASP A 129 -11.54 -13.36 -31.16
CA ASP A 129 -11.63 -12.32 -32.18
C ASP A 129 -12.03 -12.91 -33.54
N HIS A 130 -11.36 -13.99 -33.94
CA HIS A 130 -11.63 -14.68 -35.21
C HIS A 130 -13.02 -15.29 -35.24
N LEU A 131 -13.45 -15.94 -34.15
CA LEU A 131 -14.77 -16.55 -34.07
C LEU A 131 -15.88 -15.49 -34.08
N ALA A 132 -15.74 -14.42 -33.30
CA ALA A 132 -16.71 -13.32 -33.31
C ALA A 132 -16.82 -12.68 -34.70
N THR A 133 -15.67 -12.44 -35.36
CA THR A 133 -15.64 -11.89 -36.72
C THR A 133 -16.28 -12.84 -37.74
N ARG A 134 -16.05 -14.15 -37.61
CA ARG A 134 -16.69 -15.16 -38.48
C ARG A 134 -18.22 -15.14 -38.34
N LEU A 135 -18.73 -15.01 -37.12
CA LEU A 135 -20.17 -15.07 -36.85
C LEU A 135 -20.88 -13.74 -37.18
N LEU A 136 -20.25 -12.61 -36.91
CA LEU A 136 -20.85 -11.27 -37.06
C LEU A 136 -20.47 -10.55 -38.36
N GLY A 137 -19.41 -11.00 -39.04
CA GLY A 137 -18.78 -10.32 -40.17
C GLY A 137 -17.71 -9.30 -39.76
N THR A 138 -17.99 -8.50 -38.73
CA THR A 138 -17.01 -7.60 -38.09
C THR A 138 -17.28 -7.56 -36.58
N CYS A 139 -16.22 -7.41 -35.77
CA CYS A 139 -16.31 -7.23 -34.33
C CYS A 139 -15.11 -6.42 -33.84
N PRO A 140 -15.26 -5.49 -32.88
CA PRO A 140 -14.12 -4.88 -32.21
C PRO A 140 -13.23 -5.95 -31.56
N PRO A 141 -11.90 -5.73 -31.47
CA PRO A 141 -11.00 -6.66 -30.84
C PRO A 141 -11.32 -6.83 -29.36
N PHE A 142 -11.10 -8.02 -28.82
CA PHE A 142 -11.39 -8.33 -27.43
C PHE A 142 -10.23 -7.87 -26.55
N GLY A 143 -10.45 -6.88 -25.68
CA GLY A 143 -9.56 -6.59 -24.56
C GLY A 143 -9.60 -7.72 -23.52
N LYS A 144 -8.61 -7.78 -22.62
CA LYS A 144 -8.60 -8.74 -21.48
C LYS A 144 -9.89 -8.61 -20.67
N GLY A 145 -10.60 -9.71 -20.42
CA GLY A 145 -11.88 -9.69 -19.68
C GLY A 145 -13.10 -9.21 -20.48
N THR A 146 -12.97 -8.97 -21.78
CA THR A 146 -14.10 -8.57 -22.65
C THR A 146 -15.07 -9.75 -22.82
N ALA A 147 -16.37 -9.46 -22.74
CA ALA A 147 -17.44 -10.43 -22.97
C ALA A 147 -18.38 -9.94 -24.09
N VAL A 148 -18.74 -10.84 -25.00
CA VAL A 148 -19.59 -10.54 -26.15
C VAL A 148 -20.63 -11.63 -26.33
N ALA A 149 -21.91 -11.26 -26.27
CA ALA A 149 -23.00 -12.18 -26.54
C ALA A 149 -23.51 -12.07 -27.98
N ILE A 150 -23.66 -13.21 -28.62
CA ILE A 150 -24.09 -13.38 -30.00
C ILE A 150 -25.30 -14.31 -30.01
N ASP A 151 -26.43 -13.82 -30.52
CA ASP A 151 -27.60 -14.65 -30.78
C ASP A 151 -27.44 -15.37 -32.13
N LEU A 152 -27.79 -16.66 -32.17
CA LEU A 152 -27.60 -17.56 -33.31
C LEU A 152 -28.96 -18.06 -33.83
N PRO A 153 -29.76 -17.20 -34.49
CA PRO A 153 -31.14 -17.53 -34.86
C PRO A 153 -31.26 -18.68 -35.87
N SER A 154 -30.24 -18.87 -36.71
CA SER A 154 -30.17 -19.93 -37.72
C SER A 154 -29.16 -21.02 -37.32
N GLY A 155 -28.79 -21.10 -36.05
CA GLY A 155 -27.68 -21.92 -35.58
C GLY A 155 -26.33 -21.45 -36.12
N PHE A 156 -25.35 -22.33 -36.06
CA PHE A 156 -23.93 -22.03 -36.28
C PHE A 156 -23.51 -21.87 -37.75
N SER A 157 -24.35 -22.33 -38.68
CA SER A 157 -24.14 -22.21 -40.12
C SER A 157 -24.64 -20.88 -40.69
N GLY A 158 -25.38 -20.10 -39.90
CA GLY A 158 -25.88 -18.78 -40.26
C GLY A 158 -25.06 -17.63 -39.68
N ARG A 159 -25.42 -16.39 -40.06
CA ARG A 159 -24.88 -15.19 -39.41
C ARG A 159 -25.49 -15.03 -38.02
N GLY A 160 -24.63 -14.72 -37.04
CA GLY A 160 -25.05 -14.31 -35.72
C GLY A 160 -25.52 -12.86 -35.68
N VAL A 161 -26.24 -12.51 -34.62
CA VAL A 161 -26.67 -11.15 -34.31
C VAL A 161 -26.01 -10.74 -32.99
N LEU A 162 -25.31 -9.60 -32.98
CA LEU A 162 -24.72 -9.07 -31.76
C LEU A 162 -25.84 -8.71 -30.78
N ARG A 163 -25.82 -9.34 -29.60
CA ARG A 163 -26.75 -9.04 -28.51
C ARG A 163 -26.21 -7.91 -27.63
N TRP A 164 -24.95 -8.01 -27.24
CA TRP A 164 -24.22 -6.97 -26.53
C TRP A 164 -22.71 -7.21 -26.60
N TYR A 165 -21.95 -6.12 -26.44
CA TYR A 165 -20.49 -6.12 -26.33
C TYR A 165 -20.14 -5.33 -25.07
N VAL A 166 -19.45 -5.96 -24.12
CA VAL A 166 -18.98 -5.32 -22.89
C VAL A 166 -17.47 -5.37 -22.86
N THR A 167 -16.83 -4.21 -22.93
CA THR A 167 -15.38 -4.08 -22.78
C THR A 167 -14.93 -4.65 -21.44
N GLY A 168 -13.77 -5.30 -21.42
CA GLY A 168 -13.15 -5.74 -20.17
C GLY A 168 -12.93 -4.57 -19.19
N PRO A 169 -12.94 -4.83 -17.88
CA PRO A 169 -12.84 -3.78 -16.87
C PRO A 169 -11.44 -3.16 -16.88
N GLU A 170 -11.39 -1.86 -16.58
CA GLU A 170 -10.14 -1.19 -16.24
C GLU A 170 -9.58 -1.76 -14.94
N ILE A 171 -8.27 -2.02 -14.90
CA ILE A 171 -7.60 -2.66 -13.75
C ILE A 171 -6.75 -1.69 -12.94
N THR A 172 -6.44 -0.51 -13.48
CA THR A 172 -5.48 0.45 -12.91
C THR A 172 -5.82 0.80 -11.47
N SER A 173 -7.10 1.01 -11.15
CA SER A 173 -7.53 1.33 -9.78
C SER A 173 -7.30 0.20 -8.77
N TRP A 174 -7.12 -1.05 -9.20
CA TRP A 174 -6.72 -2.17 -8.33
C TRP A 174 -5.23 -2.51 -8.43
N GLU A 175 -4.55 -2.10 -9.50
CA GLU A 175 -3.09 -2.20 -9.63
C GLU A 175 -2.41 -1.31 -8.60
N GLU A 176 -2.84 -0.05 -8.47
CA GLU A 176 -2.29 0.86 -7.46
C GLU A 176 -2.52 0.34 -6.03
N LEU A 177 -3.69 -0.24 -5.75
CA LEU A 177 -3.94 -0.92 -4.47
C LEU A 177 -2.96 -2.07 -4.22
N ALA A 178 -2.65 -2.86 -5.25
CA ALA A 178 -1.70 -3.96 -5.13
C ALA A 178 -0.27 -3.46 -4.88
N VAL A 179 0.14 -2.35 -5.50
CA VAL A 179 1.42 -1.69 -5.24
C VAL A 179 1.49 -1.22 -3.78
N VAL A 180 0.46 -0.55 -3.28
CA VAL A 180 0.40 -0.12 -1.88
C VAL A 180 0.40 -1.30 -0.90
N GLU A 181 -0.38 -2.36 -1.18
CA GLU A 181 -0.38 -3.60 -0.38
C GLU A 181 1.03 -4.21 -0.29
N HIS A 182 1.75 -4.27 -1.42
CA HIS A 182 3.12 -4.77 -1.47
C HIS A 182 4.08 -3.86 -0.69
N ALA A 183 3.92 -2.54 -0.80
CA ALA A 183 4.73 -1.57 -0.07
C ALA A 183 4.58 -1.73 1.45
N VAL A 184 3.34 -1.90 1.93
CA VAL A 184 3.01 -2.18 3.34
C VAL A 184 3.55 -3.55 3.78
N ALA A 185 3.41 -4.58 2.96
CA ALA A 185 3.94 -5.91 3.25
C ALA A 185 5.47 -5.90 3.42
N GLY A 186 6.19 -5.20 2.53
CA GLY A 186 7.62 -5.03 2.66
C GLY A 186 8.02 -4.25 3.92
N ALA A 187 7.34 -3.13 4.23
CA ALA A 187 7.64 -2.34 5.42
C ALA A 187 7.42 -3.12 6.73
N THR A 188 6.35 -3.94 6.78
CA THR A 188 6.01 -4.75 7.95
C THR A 188 6.93 -5.97 8.11
N SER A 189 7.43 -6.52 7.00
CA SER A 189 8.49 -7.54 6.99
C SER A 189 9.79 -6.98 7.58
N VAL A 190 10.23 -5.80 7.13
CA VAL A 190 11.42 -5.12 7.69
C VAL A 190 11.22 -4.84 9.19
N LEU A 191 10.03 -4.40 9.61
CA LEU A 191 9.73 -4.20 11.03
C LEU A 191 9.90 -5.48 11.85
N ALA A 192 9.39 -6.61 11.36
CA ALA A 192 9.55 -7.90 12.05
C ALA A 192 11.04 -8.30 12.15
N GLU A 193 11.80 -8.14 11.06
CA GLU A 193 13.24 -8.41 11.03
C GLU A 193 14.01 -7.53 12.03
N LYS A 194 13.76 -6.21 12.05
CA LYS A 194 14.45 -5.30 12.97
C LYS A 194 14.04 -5.52 14.42
N SER A 195 12.81 -5.94 14.68
CA SER A 195 12.39 -6.39 16.02
C SER A 195 13.18 -7.61 16.46
N ASP A 196 13.36 -8.60 15.59
CA ASP A 196 14.11 -9.83 15.91
C ASP A 196 15.61 -9.52 16.12
N ALA A 197 16.20 -8.67 15.28
CA ALA A 197 17.57 -8.20 15.45
C ALA A 197 17.78 -7.47 16.79
N PHE A 198 16.86 -6.58 17.17
CA PHE A 198 16.93 -5.91 18.48
C PHE A 198 16.78 -6.90 19.65
N LEU A 199 15.89 -7.89 19.55
CA LEU A 199 15.72 -8.90 20.59
C LEU A 199 16.91 -9.86 20.72
N ALA A 200 17.67 -10.05 19.65
CA ALA A 200 18.90 -10.84 19.61
C ALA A 200 20.11 -10.08 20.19
N SER A 201 20.18 -8.77 19.98
CA SER A 201 21.24 -7.90 20.51
C SER A 201 20.68 -6.62 21.18
N PRO A 202 20.02 -6.73 22.36
CA PRO A 202 19.37 -5.60 23.03
C PRO A 202 20.32 -4.49 23.47
N GLU A 203 21.59 -4.81 23.64
CA GLU A 203 22.66 -3.88 23.99
C GLU A 203 23.06 -2.98 22.82
N SER A 204 22.72 -3.32 21.58
CA SER A 204 23.07 -2.50 20.41
C SER A 204 22.16 -1.28 20.28
N ALA A 205 22.73 -0.08 20.41
CA ALA A 205 22.02 1.19 20.18
C ALA A 205 21.53 1.31 18.73
N GLU A 206 22.31 0.79 17.77
CA GLU A 206 21.93 0.79 16.35
C GLU A 206 20.76 -0.17 16.08
N ALA A 207 20.74 -1.35 16.69
CA ALA A 207 19.61 -2.27 16.55
C ALA A 207 18.31 -1.65 17.08
N LEU A 208 18.35 -0.95 18.23
CA LEU A 208 17.21 -0.20 18.74
C LEU A 208 16.80 0.93 17.81
N ARG A 209 17.77 1.69 17.29
CA ARG A 209 17.51 2.80 16.34
C ARG A 209 16.79 2.29 15.10
N GLN A 210 17.28 1.22 14.47
CA GLN A 210 16.68 0.62 13.28
C GLN A 210 15.28 0.07 13.56
N PHE A 211 15.08 -0.60 14.70
CA PHE A 211 13.76 -1.05 15.13
C PHE A 211 12.77 0.12 15.33
N ARG A 212 13.22 1.22 15.95
CA ARG A 212 12.36 2.41 16.14
C ARG A 212 12.06 3.13 14.83
N ILE A 213 13.00 3.16 13.89
CA ILE A 213 12.77 3.69 12.53
C ILE A 213 11.69 2.85 11.83
N SER A 214 11.79 1.52 11.85
CA SER A 214 10.80 0.66 11.20
C SER A 214 9.41 0.75 11.85
N LEU A 215 9.32 0.94 13.17
CA LEU A 215 8.05 1.24 13.85
C LEU A 215 7.42 2.54 13.31
N ARG A 216 8.22 3.60 13.18
CA ARG A 216 7.74 4.89 12.62
C ARG A 216 7.28 4.76 11.18
N ARG A 217 8.06 4.10 10.33
CA ARG A 217 7.71 3.89 8.92
C ARG A 217 6.36 3.20 8.75
N VAL A 218 6.15 2.08 9.45
CA VAL A 218 4.85 1.38 9.37
C VAL A 218 3.71 2.22 9.94
N ARG A 219 3.93 2.95 11.04
CA ARG A 219 2.89 3.81 11.61
C ARG A 219 2.49 4.94 10.66
N SER A 220 3.46 5.59 10.02
CA SER A 220 3.25 6.70 9.07
C SER A 220 2.41 6.22 7.88
N LEU A 221 2.72 5.04 7.34
CA LEU A 221 1.90 4.42 6.28
C LEU A 221 0.47 4.14 6.74
N LEU A 222 0.27 3.66 7.98
CA LEU A 222 -1.08 3.41 8.49
C LEU A 222 -1.86 4.70 8.73
N GLN A 223 -1.19 5.79 9.15
CA GLN A 223 -1.83 7.11 9.30
C GLN A 223 -2.29 7.62 7.93
N PHE A 224 -1.39 7.64 6.94
CA PHE A 224 -1.70 8.04 5.57
C PHE A 224 -2.81 7.19 4.93
N LEU A 225 -2.83 5.87 5.17
CA LEU A 225 -3.85 4.98 4.59
C LEU A 225 -5.17 4.92 5.38
N ALA A 226 -5.28 5.62 6.52
CA ALA A 226 -6.47 5.60 7.37
C ALA A 226 -7.79 6.00 6.67
N PRO A 227 -7.80 6.93 5.68
CA PRO A 227 -9.01 7.25 4.91
C PRO A 227 -9.57 6.06 4.12
N TRP A 228 -8.76 5.06 3.79
CA TRP A 228 -9.15 3.94 2.93
C TRP A 228 -9.10 2.57 3.61
N GLN A 229 -8.32 2.43 4.69
CA GLN A 229 -8.21 1.19 5.46
C GLN A 229 -9.42 0.98 6.40
N THR A 230 -9.77 -0.27 6.69
CA THR A 230 -10.76 -0.58 7.73
C THR A 230 -10.35 0.00 9.09
N LYS A 231 -11.27 0.75 9.73
CA LYS A 231 -11.01 1.42 11.02
C LYS A 231 -10.55 0.46 12.12
N LYS A 232 -11.09 -0.76 12.15
CA LYS A 232 -10.78 -1.78 13.17
C LYS A 232 -9.33 -2.27 13.05
N GLN A 233 -8.89 -2.62 11.84
CA GLN A 233 -7.52 -3.08 11.63
C GLN A 233 -6.54 -1.94 11.90
N ASN A 234 -6.77 -0.77 11.30
CA ASN A 234 -5.94 0.41 11.42
C ASN A 234 -5.67 0.79 12.89
N ARG A 235 -6.73 1.06 13.68
CA ARG A 235 -6.61 1.47 15.09
C ARG A 235 -5.85 0.46 15.94
N ARG A 236 -6.12 -0.84 15.76
CA ARG A 236 -5.47 -1.89 16.55
C ARG A 236 -3.98 -1.98 16.19
N CYS A 237 -3.64 -1.94 14.90
CA CYS A 237 -2.25 -2.01 14.44
C CYS A 237 -1.46 -0.77 14.88
N GLU A 238 -2.04 0.42 14.71
CA GLU A 238 -1.44 1.67 15.15
C GLU A 238 -1.20 1.68 16.68
N HIS A 239 -2.17 1.20 17.46
CA HIS A 239 -2.05 1.11 18.92
C HIS A 239 -0.83 0.28 19.36
N VAL A 240 -0.68 -0.93 18.82
CA VAL A 240 0.45 -1.82 19.15
C VAL A 240 1.80 -1.17 18.79
N ILE A 241 1.87 -0.56 17.61
CA ILE A 241 3.09 0.12 17.15
C ILE A 241 3.42 1.31 18.04
N LYS A 242 2.41 2.14 18.35
CA LYS A 242 2.55 3.33 19.21
C LYS A 242 2.97 2.95 20.63
N GLU A 243 2.41 1.90 21.21
CA GLU A 243 2.80 1.40 22.54
C GLU A 243 4.29 1.07 22.58
N LEU A 244 4.80 0.36 21.57
CA LEU A 244 6.23 0.01 21.47
C LEU A 244 7.13 1.23 21.21
N GLN A 245 6.66 2.20 20.41
CA GLN A 245 7.38 3.46 20.21
C GLN A 245 7.53 4.26 21.51
N VAL A 246 6.46 4.32 22.32
CA VAL A 246 6.48 5.00 23.62
C VAL A 246 7.37 4.23 24.59
N ALA A 247 7.17 2.91 24.71
CA ALA A 247 7.94 2.06 25.63
C ALA A 247 9.45 2.05 25.35
N SER A 248 9.86 2.24 24.09
CA SER A 248 11.27 2.33 23.71
C SER A 248 11.84 3.75 23.66
N GLY A 249 11.03 4.77 23.99
CA GLY A 249 11.39 6.18 23.89
C GLY A 249 12.54 6.56 24.82
N ARG A 250 12.42 6.23 26.11
CA ARG A 250 13.42 6.55 27.14
C ARG A 250 14.76 5.87 26.85
N LEU A 251 14.75 4.61 26.41
CA LEU A 251 15.97 3.89 26.05
C LEU A 251 16.72 4.58 24.89
N ARG A 252 16.00 5.04 23.85
CA ARG A 252 16.62 5.78 22.75
C ARG A 252 17.12 7.16 23.18
N ALA A 253 16.41 7.83 24.09
CA ALA A 253 16.86 9.11 24.63
C ALA A 253 18.18 8.94 25.41
N LEU A 254 18.33 7.84 26.15
CA LEU A 254 19.59 7.49 26.82
C LEU A 254 20.73 7.18 25.83
N ASP A 255 20.46 6.55 24.68
CA ASP A 255 21.47 6.37 23.63
C ASP A 255 21.98 7.73 23.12
N ILE A 256 21.07 8.64 22.77
CA ILE A 256 21.40 9.98 22.24
C ILE A 256 22.18 10.79 23.29
N LEU A 257 21.74 10.76 24.56
CA LEU A 257 22.46 11.41 25.65
C LEU A 257 23.86 10.82 25.85
N SER A 258 24.02 9.50 25.71
CA SER A 258 25.32 8.84 25.85
C SER A 258 26.28 9.27 24.74
N ASP A 259 25.80 9.43 23.50
CA ASP A 259 26.58 9.96 22.38
C ASP A 259 27.04 11.40 22.67
N THR A 260 26.14 12.25 23.19
CA THR A 260 26.49 13.63 23.61
C THR A 260 27.54 13.64 24.73
N VAL A 261 27.37 12.79 25.75
CA VAL A 261 28.34 12.69 26.86
C VAL A 261 29.70 12.24 26.34
N ALA A 262 29.75 11.29 25.41
CA ALA A 262 31.01 10.85 24.80
C ALA A 262 31.71 12.01 24.05
N GLY A 263 30.98 12.78 23.24
CA GLY A 263 31.52 13.95 22.56
C GLY A 263 32.07 15.02 23.51
N LEU A 264 31.41 15.23 24.66
CA LEU A 264 31.89 16.18 25.67
C LEU A 264 33.16 15.69 26.39
N VAL A 265 33.31 14.39 26.60
CA VAL A 265 34.56 13.80 27.10
C VAL A 265 35.68 13.98 26.07
N GLU A 266 35.41 13.72 24.79
CA GLU A 266 36.38 13.88 23.70
C GLU A 266 36.84 15.35 23.52
N SER A 267 35.92 16.31 23.68
CA SER A 267 36.23 17.74 23.61
C SER A 267 36.96 18.30 24.84
N GLY A 268 36.96 17.57 25.96
CA GLY A 268 37.54 18.01 27.24
C GLY A 268 36.61 18.86 28.11
N GLU A 269 35.38 19.16 27.66
CA GLU A 269 34.34 19.85 28.46
C GLU A 269 33.90 19.00 29.67
N LEU A 270 33.92 17.68 29.53
CA LEU A 270 33.86 16.74 30.66
C LEU A 270 35.26 16.22 30.96
N GLY A 271 35.61 16.19 32.25
CA GLY A 271 36.92 15.69 32.67
C GLY A 271 37.14 14.23 32.29
N GLU A 272 38.38 13.85 31.96
CA GLU A 272 38.76 12.49 31.53
C GLU A 272 38.35 11.38 32.51
N ASN A 273 38.23 11.73 33.80
CA ASN A 273 37.82 10.80 34.87
C ASN A 273 36.31 10.89 35.21
N SER A 274 35.49 11.49 34.35
CA SER A 274 34.04 11.56 34.57
C SER A 274 33.44 10.17 34.68
N LEU A 275 32.64 9.96 35.73
CA LEU A 275 31.89 8.71 35.92
C LEU A 275 30.53 8.74 35.20
N LEU A 276 30.21 9.84 34.51
CA LEU A 276 28.93 10.02 33.83
C LEU A 276 28.70 8.98 32.71
N PRO A 277 29.69 8.65 31.84
CA PRO A 277 29.52 7.60 30.83
C PRO A 277 29.09 6.25 31.43
N MET A 278 29.72 5.84 32.54
CA MET A 278 29.36 4.61 33.25
C MET A 278 27.96 4.67 33.88
N SER A 279 27.57 5.84 34.39
CA SER A 279 26.24 6.06 34.97
C SER A 279 25.14 5.99 33.90
N CYS A 280 25.37 6.60 32.73
CA CYS A 280 24.49 6.50 31.57
C CYS A 280 24.36 5.05 31.07
N ALA A 281 25.49 4.34 30.92
CA ALA A 281 25.50 2.94 30.50
C ALA A 281 24.68 2.05 31.47
N LYS A 282 24.83 2.27 32.79
CA LYS A 282 24.06 1.53 33.80
C LYS A 282 22.57 1.81 33.73
N GLU A 283 22.16 3.07 33.62
CA GLU A 283 20.74 3.43 33.50
C GLU A 283 20.14 2.87 32.21
N ARG A 284 20.89 2.93 31.09
CA ARG A 284 20.52 2.32 29.82
C ARG A 284 20.30 0.81 29.96
N SER A 285 21.19 0.08 30.65
CA SER A 285 21.01 -1.36 30.88
C SER A 285 19.72 -1.67 31.65
N LEU A 286 19.36 -0.86 32.66
CA LEU A 286 18.12 -1.03 33.43
C LEU A 286 16.88 -0.77 32.57
N GLU A 287 16.91 0.28 31.75
CA GLU A 287 15.81 0.61 30.84
C GLU A 287 15.66 -0.46 29.75
N CYS A 288 16.76 -0.96 29.20
CA CYS A 288 16.77 -2.05 28.23
C CYS A 288 16.18 -3.33 28.82
N ALA A 289 16.57 -3.71 30.04
CA ALA A 289 15.98 -4.86 30.73
C ALA A 289 14.46 -4.73 30.92
N SER A 290 13.98 -3.50 31.20
CA SER A 290 12.56 -3.20 31.34
C SER A 290 11.81 -3.36 30.01
N LEU A 291 12.35 -2.83 28.91
CA LEU A 291 11.78 -2.97 27.58
C LEU A 291 11.77 -4.44 27.11
N ILE A 292 12.86 -5.18 27.30
CA ILE A 292 12.94 -6.60 26.96
C ILE A 292 11.92 -7.42 27.77
N THR A 293 11.73 -7.07 29.04
CA THR A 293 10.69 -7.70 29.88
C THR A 293 9.30 -7.45 29.32
N LEU A 294 8.99 -6.21 28.90
CA LEU A 294 7.73 -5.88 28.25
C LEU A 294 7.56 -6.70 26.96
N MET A 295 8.55 -6.70 26.08
CA MET A 295 8.47 -7.38 24.78
C MET A 295 8.33 -8.91 24.90
N ARG A 296 9.06 -9.55 25.82
CA ARG A 296 9.06 -11.01 26.00
C ARG A 296 7.91 -11.50 26.90
N LYS A 297 7.71 -10.92 28.08
CA LYS A 297 6.76 -11.43 29.09
C LYS A 297 5.33 -10.92 28.89
N ARG A 298 5.14 -9.70 28.38
CA ARG A 298 3.78 -9.17 28.09
C ARG A 298 3.31 -9.50 26.68
N HIS A 299 4.04 -10.37 25.98
CA HIS A 299 3.75 -10.82 24.62
C HIS A 299 3.68 -9.71 23.56
N SER A 300 4.16 -8.48 23.83
CA SER A 300 4.13 -7.38 22.85
C SER A 300 4.91 -7.71 21.56
N ALA A 301 6.02 -8.46 21.65
CA ALA A 301 6.73 -8.93 20.46
C ALA A 301 5.92 -9.94 19.64
N LYS A 302 5.12 -10.79 20.31
CA LYS A 302 4.24 -11.75 19.63
C LYS A 302 3.08 -11.03 18.96
N GLU A 303 2.48 -10.05 19.63
CA GLU A 303 1.42 -9.22 19.05
C GLU A 303 1.96 -8.38 17.87
N LEU A 304 3.18 -7.84 17.97
CA LEU A 304 3.83 -7.17 16.85
C LEU A 304 3.98 -8.11 15.64
N LYS A 305 4.51 -9.33 15.84
CA LYS A 305 4.63 -10.33 14.75
C LYS A 305 3.28 -10.67 14.13
N ARG A 306 2.23 -10.78 14.95
CA ARG A 306 0.86 -11.02 14.48
C ARG A 306 0.37 -9.86 13.62
N VAL A 307 0.54 -8.63 14.08
CA VAL A 307 0.20 -7.41 13.34
C VAL A 307 0.97 -7.34 12.03
N SER A 308 2.28 -7.58 12.03
CA SER A 308 3.11 -7.59 10.81
C SER A 308 2.61 -8.64 9.80
N LYS A 309 2.34 -9.87 10.25
CA LYS A 309 1.84 -10.94 9.36
C LYS A 309 0.46 -10.60 8.80
N GLU A 310 -0.42 -10.02 9.62
CA GLU A 310 -1.76 -9.62 9.18
C GLU A 310 -1.69 -8.49 8.15
N LEU A 311 -0.89 -7.45 8.39
CA LEU A 311 -0.73 -6.35 7.43
C LEU A 311 -0.04 -6.81 6.13
N ALA A 312 0.86 -7.79 6.19
CA ALA A 312 1.56 -8.30 5.02
C ALA A 312 0.70 -9.17 4.08
N HIS A 313 -0.30 -9.89 4.62
CA HIS A 313 -1.08 -10.85 3.83
C HIS A 313 -2.58 -10.57 3.79
N HIS A 314 -3.09 -9.78 4.73
CA HIS A 314 -4.52 -9.53 4.93
C HIS A 314 -4.80 -8.04 5.20
N PHE A 315 -4.12 -7.16 4.45
CA PHE A 315 -4.42 -5.73 4.49
C PHE A 315 -5.87 -5.49 4.07
N SER A 316 -6.65 -4.84 4.92
CA SER A 316 -8.10 -4.75 4.79
C SER A 316 -8.53 -3.33 4.43
N TRP A 317 -8.93 -3.15 3.16
CA TRP A 317 -9.55 -1.93 2.64
C TRP A 317 -11.03 -1.81 3.07
N LYS A 318 -11.56 -0.58 3.08
CA LYS A 318 -13.01 -0.34 3.24
C LYS A 318 -13.77 -0.89 2.02
N SER A 319 -15.02 -1.32 2.22
CA SER A 319 -15.88 -1.89 1.16
C SER A 319 -15.89 -1.06 -0.12
N LYS A 320 -16.10 0.26 0.00
CA LYS A 320 -16.11 1.19 -1.15
C LYS A 320 -14.81 1.17 -1.97
N VAL A 321 -13.66 0.99 -1.30
CA VAL A 321 -12.34 0.91 -1.94
C VAL A 321 -12.17 -0.44 -2.63
N THR A 322 -12.60 -1.53 -1.99
CA THR A 322 -12.59 -2.85 -2.62
C THR A 322 -13.47 -2.89 -3.88
N GLU A 323 -14.63 -2.21 -3.83
CA GLU A 323 -15.60 -2.15 -4.92
C GLU A 323 -15.17 -1.25 -6.09
N ARG A 324 -14.44 -0.16 -5.84
CA ARG A 324 -14.13 0.84 -6.87
C ARG A 324 -12.65 0.93 -7.25
N GLY A 325 -11.77 0.39 -6.41
CA GLY A 325 -10.33 0.66 -6.48
C GLY A 325 -9.98 2.07 -6.00
N LEU A 326 -8.71 2.42 -6.11
CA LEU A 326 -8.17 3.78 -5.98
C LEU A 326 -7.17 4.02 -7.10
N THR A 327 -7.21 5.19 -7.71
CA THR A 327 -6.24 5.58 -8.74
C THR A 327 -4.99 6.18 -8.09
N ALA A 328 -3.93 6.35 -8.88
CA ALA A 328 -2.75 7.06 -8.43
C ALA A 328 -3.09 8.52 -8.05
N ASP A 329 -4.04 9.15 -8.74
CA ASP A 329 -4.48 10.52 -8.45
C ASP A 329 -5.20 10.63 -7.11
N ASP A 330 -5.93 9.60 -6.67
CA ASP A 330 -6.52 9.55 -5.33
C ASP A 330 -5.43 9.62 -4.24
N PHE A 331 -4.33 8.88 -4.42
CA PHE A 331 -3.20 8.87 -3.50
C PHE A 331 -2.39 10.17 -3.56
N ARG A 332 -2.14 10.71 -4.76
CA ARG A 332 -1.40 11.95 -4.95
C ARG A 332 -2.14 13.14 -4.36
N SER A 333 -3.44 13.27 -4.63
CA SER A 333 -4.24 14.38 -4.09
C SER A 333 -4.24 14.35 -2.56
N HIS A 334 -4.38 13.17 -1.95
CA HIS A 334 -4.31 13.06 -0.50
C HIS A 334 -2.92 13.41 0.06
N PHE A 335 -1.85 12.98 -0.62
CA PHE A 335 -0.49 13.33 -0.23
C PHE A 335 -0.24 14.83 -0.33
N ASP A 336 -0.69 15.47 -1.41
CA ASP A 336 -0.54 16.90 -1.61
C ASP A 336 -1.31 17.68 -0.54
N ASP A 337 -2.53 17.25 -0.18
CA ASP A 337 -3.30 17.86 0.91
C ASP A 337 -2.58 17.76 2.26
N GLU A 338 -2.04 16.58 2.62
CA GLU A 338 -1.27 16.43 3.87
C GLU A 338 0.05 17.18 3.82
N PHE A 339 0.72 17.22 2.66
CA PHE A 339 1.97 17.95 2.48
C PHE A 339 1.76 19.44 2.66
N ASN A 340 0.74 20.01 2.02
CA ASN A 340 0.43 21.45 2.13
C ASN A 340 0.12 21.83 3.58
N ALA A 341 -0.60 20.98 4.33
CA ALA A 341 -0.84 21.22 5.74
C ALA A 341 0.47 21.24 6.56
N VAL A 342 1.40 20.31 6.28
CA VAL A 342 2.71 20.28 6.93
C VAL A 342 3.57 21.49 6.54
N ASP A 343 3.54 21.89 5.27
CA ASP A 343 4.27 23.04 4.76
C ASP A 343 3.77 24.36 5.38
N GLU A 344 2.44 24.52 5.50
CA GLU A 344 1.83 25.63 6.22
C GLU A 344 2.20 25.66 7.71
N ASP A 345 2.21 24.49 8.38
CA ASP A 345 2.61 24.40 9.79
C ASP A 345 4.11 24.70 10.01
N LEU A 346 4.94 24.39 9.02
CA LEU A 346 6.36 24.78 9.00
C LEU A 346 6.50 26.29 8.77
N PHE A 347 5.64 26.87 7.93
CA PHE A 347 5.62 28.30 7.65
C PHE A 347 5.18 29.10 8.90
N GLY A 348 6.14 29.72 9.57
CA GLY A 348 5.88 30.48 10.80
C GLY A 348 5.94 29.65 12.08
N LEU A 349 6.52 28.45 12.02
CA LEU A 349 6.82 27.63 13.18
C LEU A 349 7.61 28.43 14.24
N ASP A 350 7.05 28.61 15.45
CA ASP A 350 7.82 29.21 16.55
C ASP A 350 8.86 28.21 17.06
N LEU A 351 10.09 28.37 16.58
CA LEU A 351 11.22 27.54 16.97
C LEU A 351 11.51 27.55 18.48
N ARG A 352 10.94 28.47 19.29
CA ARG A 352 11.08 28.46 20.76
C ARG A 352 10.10 27.51 21.45
N ASP A 353 8.99 27.20 20.80
CA ASP A 353 8.02 26.26 21.32
C ASP A 353 8.54 24.82 21.13
N GLY A 354 8.71 24.11 22.24
CA GLY A 354 9.17 22.73 22.27
C GLY A 354 8.21 21.77 21.58
N ASP A 355 6.93 21.96 21.86
CA ASP A 355 5.87 21.06 21.43
C ASP A 355 5.54 21.30 19.96
N ALA A 356 5.52 22.57 19.51
CA ALA A 356 5.32 22.89 18.09
C ALA A 356 6.43 22.30 17.22
N VAL A 357 7.72 22.48 17.60
CA VAL A 357 8.86 21.89 16.88
C VAL A 357 8.78 20.36 16.85
N TYR A 358 8.36 19.74 17.96
CA TYR A 358 8.20 18.29 18.02
C TYR A 358 7.11 17.79 17.06
N VAL A 359 5.96 18.49 17.02
CA VAL A 359 4.84 18.17 16.13
C VAL A 359 5.26 18.35 14.66
N ALA A 360 5.82 19.51 14.29
CA ALA A 360 6.31 19.76 12.94
C ALA A 360 7.32 18.68 12.49
N ARG A 361 8.33 18.38 13.32
CA ARG A 361 9.31 17.31 13.04
C ARG A 361 8.64 15.95 12.83
N ARG A 362 7.62 15.63 13.64
CA ARG A 362 6.88 14.36 13.52
C ARG A 362 6.21 14.29 12.16
N ASP A 363 5.48 15.35 11.78
CA ASP A 363 4.65 15.35 10.59
C ASP A 363 5.50 15.40 9.31
N THR A 364 6.59 16.19 9.29
CA THR A 364 7.62 16.14 8.23
C THR A 364 8.20 14.73 8.05
N LYS A 365 8.48 14.01 9.15
CA LYS A 365 8.97 12.62 9.08
C LYS A 365 7.92 11.65 8.58
N GLU A 366 6.66 11.81 8.99
CA GLU A 366 5.57 10.96 8.53
C GLU A 366 5.44 11.08 7.00
N MET A 367 5.44 12.31 6.47
CA MET A 367 5.39 12.57 5.02
C MET A 367 6.60 12.03 4.27
N HIS A 368 7.82 12.22 4.80
CA HIS A 368 9.05 11.66 4.21
C HIS A 368 8.97 10.12 4.07
N TYR A 369 8.52 9.41 5.12
CA TYR A 369 8.40 7.95 5.07
C TYR A 369 7.31 7.47 4.10
N VAL A 370 6.22 8.22 3.96
CA VAL A 370 5.17 7.93 2.98
C VAL A 370 5.70 8.10 1.57
N ALA A 371 6.35 9.23 1.27
CA ALA A 371 6.95 9.51 -0.04
C ALA A 371 8.03 8.49 -0.43
N GLU A 372 8.94 8.17 0.51
CA GLU A 372 10.00 7.16 0.30
C GLU A 372 9.39 5.80 -0.09
N ARG A 373 8.28 5.41 0.55
CA ARG A 373 7.76 4.04 0.43
C ARG A 373 6.68 3.87 -0.63
N LEU A 374 5.90 4.91 -0.91
CA LEU A 374 4.83 4.91 -1.90
C LEU A 374 5.21 5.66 -3.18
N GLY A 375 6.50 5.93 -3.40
CA GLY A 375 6.99 6.69 -4.56
C GLY A 375 6.57 6.14 -5.93
N GLU A 376 6.36 4.82 -6.05
CA GLU A 376 5.85 4.19 -7.29
C GLU A 376 4.44 4.71 -7.65
N VAL A 377 3.58 4.90 -6.66
CA VAL A 377 2.19 5.38 -6.84
C VAL A 377 2.13 6.90 -6.89
N LEU A 378 2.91 7.56 -6.02
CA LEU A 378 2.93 9.02 -5.87
C LEU A 378 3.66 9.72 -7.03
N GLY A 379 4.56 9.02 -7.72
CA GLY A 379 5.34 9.56 -8.82
C GLY A 379 6.62 10.27 -8.39
N PRO A 380 7.52 10.57 -9.35
CA PRO A 380 8.89 11.03 -9.08
C PRO A 380 8.96 12.44 -8.47
N GLU A 381 8.01 13.33 -8.75
CA GLU A 381 7.99 14.68 -8.18
C GLU A 381 7.80 14.66 -6.66
N ARG A 382 6.84 13.87 -6.16
CA ARG A 382 6.60 13.72 -4.71
C ARG A 382 7.75 12.97 -4.02
N ALA A 383 8.44 12.10 -4.75
CA ALA A 383 9.68 11.50 -4.27
C ALA A 383 10.79 12.56 -4.07
N GLN A 384 10.87 13.59 -4.93
CA GLN A 384 11.80 14.72 -4.73
C GLN A 384 11.40 15.60 -3.55
N MET A 385 10.10 15.82 -3.31
CA MET A 385 9.60 16.52 -2.10
C MET A 385 10.08 15.83 -0.81
N SER A 386 10.30 14.52 -0.85
CA SER A 386 10.90 13.75 0.25
C SER A 386 12.31 14.23 0.65
N GLU A 387 13.11 14.70 -0.32
CA GLU A 387 14.47 15.21 -0.08
C GLU A 387 14.43 16.54 0.66
N TYR A 388 13.52 17.44 0.26
CA TYR A 388 13.24 18.69 0.95
C TYR A 388 12.79 18.45 2.41
N LEU A 389 11.85 17.53 2.62
CA LEU A 389 11.41 17.13 3.98
C LEU A 389 12.56 16.53 4.80
N ASP A 390 13.48 15.78 4.16
CA ASP A 390 14.64 15.20 4.86
C ASP A 390 15.64 16.26 5.33
N GLU A 391 15.81 17.36 4.59
CA GLU A 391 16.62 18.49 5.02
C GLU A 391 16.01 19.20 6.24
N ILE A 392 14.74 19.59 6.16
CA ILE A 392 14.05 20.28 7.27
C ILE A 392 14.00 19.41 8.53
N GLN A 393 13.65 18.12 8.41
CA GLN A 393 13.58 17.25 9.57
C GLN A 393 14.94 17.03 10.24
N ARG A 394 16.06 17.13 9.49
CA ARG A 394 17.41 17.04 10.07
C ARG A 394 17.68 18.20 11.01
N GLU A 395 17.34 19.41 10.61
CA GLU A 395 17.52 20.62 11.43
C GLU A 395 16.61 20.62 12.66
N LEU A 396 15.31 20.37 12.47
CA LEU A 396 14.35 20.21 13.58
C LEU A 396 14.74 19.03 14.49
N GLY A 397 15.36 18.01 13.91
CA GLY A 397 15.89 16.85 14.61
C GLY A 397 16.98 17.21 15.62
N ALA A 398 17.98 17.99 15.19
CA ALA A 398 19.06 18.44 16.07
C ALA A 398 18.52 19.30 17.22
N LEU A 399 17.59 20.22 16.93
CA LEU A 399 16.94 21.06 17.95
C LEU A 399 16.15 20.23 18.97
N SER A 400 15.35 19.26 18.49
CA SER A 400 14.53 18.37 19.32
C SER A 400 15.39 17.45 20.18
N ASP A 401 16.49 16.92 19.64
CA ASP A 401 17.40 16.04 20.35
C ASP A 401 18.16 16.82 21.45
N ALA A 402 18.63 18.05 21.17
CA ALA A 402 19.29 18.90 22.18
C ALA A 402 18.35 19.28 23.34
N ARG A 403 17.09 19.63 23.05
CA ARG A 403 16.05 19.85 24.08
C ARG A 403 15.82 18.61 24.93
N SER A 404 15.69 17.46 24.29
CA SER A 404 15.47 16.18 24.96
C SER A 404 16.64 15.80 25.86
N ASN A 405 17.87 16.00 25.40
CA ASN A 405 19.08 15.75 26.18
C ASN A 405 19.18 16.65 27.40
N LYS A 406 18.93 17.96 27.24
CA LYS A 406 18.89 18.90 28.36
C LYS A 406 17.87 18.45 29.42
N GLN A 407 16.64 18.17 29.00
CA GLN A 407 15.58 17.71 29.90
C GLN A 407 15.97 16.41 30.60
N LEU A 408 16.50 15.43 29.85
CA LEU A 408 16.92 14.15 30.42
C LEU A 408 18.08 14.30 31.40
N ALA A 409 19.03 15.20 31.14
CA ALA A 409 20.12 15.51 32.05
C ALA A 409 19.60 16.10 33.37
N ASP A 410 18.67 17.06 33.29
CA ASP A 410 18.01 17.66 34.46
C ASP A 410 17.19 16.64 35.28
N GLU A 411 16.52 15.71 34.60
CA GLU A 411 15.80 14.60 35.24
C GLU A 411 16.76 13.61 35.93
N CYS A 412 17.83 13.21 35.24
CA CYS A 412 18.86 12.33 35.77
C CYS A 412 19.54 12.95 37.00
N ALA A 413 19.81 14.27 37.01
CA ALA A 413 20.46 14.95 38.13
C ALA A 413 19.64 14.85 39.44
N LYS A 414 18.31 14.75 39.33
CA LYS A 414 17.40 14.58 40.47
C LYS A 414 17.39 13.13 40.99
N SER A 415 17.77 12.15 40.17
CA SER A 415 17.79 10.74 40.55
C SER A 415 18.93 10.41 41.53
N PRO A 416 18.69 9.59 42.57
CA PRO A 416 19.75 9.08 43.44
C PRO A 416 20.84 8.30 42.70
N ARG A 417 20.50 7.69 41.55
CA ARG A 417 21.43 6.88 40.74
C ARG A 417 22.58 7.70 40.14
N PHE A 418 22.38 9.00 39.95
CA PHE A 418 23.36 9.91 39.37
C PHE A 418 23.98 10.86 40.41
N ARG A 419 23.81 10.60 41.72
CA ARG A 419 24.28 11.50 42.79
C ARG A 419 25.76 11.87 42.64
N GLY A 420 26.62 10.93 42.25
CA GLY A 420 28.05 11.14 42.09
C GLY A 420 28.48 11.93 40.85
N VAL A 421 27.57 12.17 39.90
CA VAL A 421 27.85 12.80 38.59
C VAL A 421 26.93 13.98 38.30
N ARG A 422 26.34 14.57 39.35
CA ARG A 422 25.41 15.70 39.20
C ARG A 422 26.06 16.94 38.59
N ALA A 423 27.31 17.20 38.94
CA ALA A 423 28.07 18.32 38.37
C ALA A 423 28.25 18.14 36.85
N ASP A 424 28.67 16.96 36.43
CA ASP A 424 28.84 16.59 35.02
C ASP A 424 27.52 16.70 34.25
N LEU A 425 26.39 16.23 34.83
CA LEU A 425 25.06 16.42 34.23
C LEU A 425 24.69 17.91 34.07
N GLY A 426 25.14 18.77 34.99
CA GLY A 426 24.98 20.22 34.87
C GLY A 426 25.86 20.85 33.79
N VAL A 427 26.98 20.23 33.42
CA VAL A 427 27.75 20.61 32.23
C VAL A 427 26.96 20.25 30.98
N VAL A 428 26.49 19.00 30.87
CA VAL A 428 25.68 18.54 29.73
C VAL A 428 24.43 19.40 29.53
N ALA A 429 23.67 19.71 30.60
CA ALA A 429 22.47 20.51 30.50
C ALA A 429 22.73 21.95 30.02
N ARG A 430 23.89 22.53 30.39
CA ARG A 430 24.31 23.86 29.92
C ARG A 430 24.73 23.83 28.45
N ASP A 431 25.61 22.90 28.09
CA ASP A 431 26.04 22.69 26.71
C ASP A 431 24.84 22.51 25.76
N GLN A 432 23.90 21.62 26.10
CA GLN A 432 22.73 21.39 25.27
C GLN A 432 21.77 22.61 25.23
N ALA A 433 21.74 23.44 26.28
CA ALA A 433 21.01 24.71 26.24
C ALA A 433 21.67 25.73 25.29
N GLU A 434 23.00 25.76 25.23
CA GLU A 434 23.75 26.58 24.28
C GLU A 434 23.54 26.12 22.85
N VAL A 435 23.55 24.80 22.59
CA VAL A 435 23.21 24.22 21.28
C VAL A 435 21.80 24.63 20.83
N VAL A 436 20.80 24.55 21.72
CA VAL A 436 19.43 25.00 21.42
C VAL A 436 19.42 26.49 21.03
N SER A 437 20.13 27.33 21.78
CA SER A 437 20.24 28.77 21.49
C SER A 437 20.92 29.04 20.14
N ALA A 438 22.01 28.31 19.86
CA ALA A 438 22.79 28.44 18.63
C ALA A 438 21.96 28.04 17.39
N ILE A 439 21.26 26.90 17.44
CA ILE A 439 20.40 26.43 16.34
C ILE A 439 19.26 27.42 16.11
N THR A 440 18.57 27.84 17.18
CA THR A 440 17.44 28.79 17.07
C THR A 440 17.90 30.14 16.48
N SER A 441 19.10 30.61 16.84
CA SER A 441 19.66 31.86 16.33
C SER A 441 20.19 31.72 14.89
N GLY A 442 20.72 30.55 14.52
CA GLY A 442 21.17 30.26 13.16
C GLY A 442 20.01 30.19 12.17
N LEU A 443 18.94 29.46 12.52
CA LEU A 443 17.74 29.33 11.70
C LEU A 443 17.05 30.69 11.45
N ARG A 444 16.95 31.54 12.48
CA ARG A 444 16.40 32.89 12.34
C ARG A 444 17.19 33.78 11.40
N ARG A 445 18.53 33.66 11.36
CA ARG A 445 19.35 34.45 10.43
C ARG A 445 19.06 34.05 8.99
N ARG A 446 18.93 32.75 8.72
CA ARG A 446 18.55 32.25 7.38
C ARG A 446 17.15 32.69 6.98
N GLU A 447 16.17 32.61 7.88
CA GLU A 447 14.79 33.10 7.59
C GLU A 447 14.75 34.60 7.24
N VAL A 448 15.61 35.42 7.86
CA VAL A 448 15.72 36.85 7.53
C VAL A 448 16.43 37.05 6.20
N GLU A 449 17.52 36.32 5.95
CA GLU A 449 18.27 36.38 4.68
C GLU A 449 17.39 35.94 3.49
N ASP A 450 16.60 34.86 3.64
CA ASP A 450 15.69 34.34 2.61
C ASP A 450 14.50 35.28 2.34
N ARG A 451 14.00 35.99 3.37
CA ARG A 451 13.00 37.05 3.18
C ARG A 451 13.58 38.25 2.46
N GLU A 452 14.80 38.68 2.82
CA GLU A 452 15.46 39.81 2.16
C GLU A 452 15.82 39.52 0.70
N THR A 453 16.16 38.28 0.34
CA THR A 453 16.36 37.87 -1.07
C THR A 453 15.05 37.75 -1.83
N GLY A 454 14.01 37.16 -1.22
CA GLY A 454 12.67 37.08 -1.81
C GLY A 454 12.05 38.45 -2.08
N ASP A 455 12.18 39.39 -1.15
CA ASP A 455 11.70 40.77 -1.30
C ASP A 455 12.47 41.52 -2.40
N ARG A 456 13.79 41.32 -2.52
CA ARG A 456 14.60 41.90 -3.60
C ARG A 456 14.22 41.33 -4.97
N GLU A 457 13.99 40.03 -5.07
CA GLU A 457 13.56 39.40 -6.33
C GLU A 457 12.14 39.82 -6.74
N ALA A 458 11.26 40.10 -5.77
CA ALA A 458 9.94 40.65 -6.02
C ALA A 458 10.00 42.13 -6.46
N GLU A 459 10.84 42.95 -5.81
CA GLU A 459 11.10 44.35 -6.19
C GLU A 459 11.72 44.44 -7.59
N ASP A 460 12.67 43.56 -7.93
CA ASP A 460 13.29 43.51 -9.27
C ASP A 460 12.29 43.06 -10.35
N ARG A 461 11.31 42.21 -10.01
CA ARG A 461 10.22 41.81 -10.93
C ARG A 461 9.19 42.93 -11.12
N GLU A 462 8.84 43.68 -10.07
CA GLU A 462 7.97 44.87 -10.19
C GLU A 462 8.66 46.04 -10.93
N ALA A 463 9.98 46.19 -10.78
CA ALA A 463 10.76 47.19 -11.51
C ALA A 463 10.94 46.86 -13.01
N ALA A 464 10.80 45.58 -13.39
CA ALA A 464 10.94 45.10 -14.77
C ALA A 464 9.63 45.16 -15.59
N ASP A 465 8.49 45.52 -14.99
CA ASP A 465 7.21 45.70 -15.68
C ASP A 465 6.86 47.20 -15.76
N PRO A 466 7.33 47.93 -16.78
CA PRO A 466 6.96 49.32 -16.93
C PRO A 466 5.49 49.38 -17.35
N LYS A 467 4.64 49.89 -16.46
CA LYS A 467 3.24 50.24 -16.75
C LYS A 467 3.13 50.91 -18.13
N GLU A 468 2.53 50.20 -19.08
CA GLU A 468 2.05 50.81 -20.32
C GLU A 468 0.86 51.73 -19.97
N GLU A 469 1.12 53.03 -19.99
CA GLU A 469 0.13 54.11 -20.07
C GLU A 469 -0.29 54.37 -21.53
#